data_AF-A0A4Y4KIH0-F1
#
_entry.id   AF-A0A4Y4KIH0-F1
#
_cell.length_a   1.000
_cell.length_b   1.000
_cell.length_c   1.000
_cell.angle_alpha   90.00
_cell.angle_beta   90.00
_cell.angle_gamma   90.00
#
_symmetry.space_group_name_H-M   'P 1'
#
loop_
_entity.id
_entity.type
_entity.pdbx_description
1 polymer ?
#
loop_
_entity_poly.entity_id
_entity_poly.type
_entity_poly.pdbx_seq_one_letter_code
_entity_poly.pdbx_strand_id
1 'polypeptide(L)' 'MNDRAPERDLSRLAVPRWGRLAETGDRYEPYRLVGADGATVAPVAMFFQELLAAG' A
#
# COMPACT_ATOMS: atom_id res chain seq x y z
N MET A 1 -16.85 1.76 -36.51
CA MET A 1 -17.28 1.88 -35.10
C MET A 1 -16.96 0.58 -34.39
N ASN A 2 -16.50 0.72 -33.14
CA ASN A 2 -16.14 -0.30 -32.14
C ASN A 2 -14.69 -0.82 -32.16
N ASP A 3 -13.80 0.04 -31.66
CA ASP A 3 -12.38 -0.23 -31.39
C ASP A 3 -12.19 -0.58 -29.90
N ARG A 4 -12.96 -1.56 -29.40
CA ARG A 4 -12.88 -1.96 -27.99
C ARG A 4 -11.68 -2.88 -27.83
N ALA A 5 -10.60 -2.32 -27.29
CA ALA A 5 -9.42 -3.10 -26.93
C ALA A 5 -9.84 -4.35 -26.12
N PRO A 6 -9.25 -5.53 -26.39
CA PRO A 6 -9.63 -6.76 -25.71
C PRO A 6 -9.52 -6.61 -24.19
N GLU A 7 -10.51 -7.11 -23.47
CA GLU A 7 -10.54 -7.08 -22.01
C GLU A 7 -9.35 -7.86 -21.44
N ARG A 8 -8.56 -7.21 -20.59
CA ARG A 8 -7.31 -7.77 -20.07
C ARG A 8 -7.62 -8.79 -18.98
N ASP A 9 -7.27 -10.06 -19.21
CA ASP A 9 -7.35 -11.11 -18.19
C ASP A 9 -6.29 -10.89 -17.10
N LEU A 10 -6.70 -10.30 -15.97
CA LEU A 10 -5.84 -10.02 -14.82
C LEU A 10 -5.64 -11.24 -13.91
N SER A 11 -6.42 -12.32 -14.09
CA SER A 11 -6.29 -13.53 -13.24
C SER A 11 -4.94 -14.23 -13.43
N ARG A 12 -4.32 -14.06 -14.60
CA ARG A 12 -3.00 -14.58 -14.95
C ARG A 12 -1.86 -13.63 -14.59
N LEU A 13 -2.16 -12.42 -14.12
CA LEU A 13 -1.14 -11.44 -13.76
C LEU A 13 -0.58 -11.76 -12.37
N ALA A 14 0.63 -12.32 -12.33
CA ALA A 14 1.36 -12.50 -11.09
C ALA A 14 1.84 -11.13 -10.56
N VAL A 15 1.18 -10.63 -9.50
CA VAL A 15 1.61 -9.43 -8.79
C VAL A 15 2.43 -9.86 -7.57
N PRO A 16 3.75 -9.61 -7.55
CA PRO A 16 4.56 -9.98 -6.41
C PRO A 16 4.18 -9.12 -5.20
N ARG A 17 4.12 -9.75 -4.02
CA ARG A 17 3.86 -9.06 -2.77
C ARG A 17 5.12 -8.35 -2.28
N TRP A 18 5.40 -7.18 -2.86
CA TRP A 18 6.56 -6.33 -2.53
C TRP A 18 6.39 -5.49 -1.28
N GLY A 19 5.34 -5.72 -0.51
CA GLY A 19 5.09 -4.98 0.71
C GLY A 19 3.70 -5.24 1.24
N ARG A 20 3.44 -4.71 2.42
CA ARG A 20 2.11 -4.76 3.02
C ARG A 20 1.88 -3.56 3.91
N LEU A 21 0.65 -3.09 3.96
CA LEU A 21 0.18 -2.27 5.05
C LEU A 21 -0.19 -3.21 6.20
N ALA A 22 0.36 -2.96 7.38
CA ALA A 22 0.09 -3.74 8.58
C ALA A 22 -0.59 -2.86 9.62
N GLU A 23 -1.70 -3.32 10.19
CA GLU A 23 -2.25 -2.76 11.42
C GLU A 23 -1.32 -3.07 12.59
N THR A 24 -1.10 -2.08 13.46
CA THR A 24 -0.16 -2.20 14.58
C THR A 24 -0.86 -2.37 15.92
N GLY A 25 -2.12 -1.94 16.04
CA GLY A 25 -2.83 -1.81 17.31
C GLY A 25 -2.42 -0.60 18.15
N ASP A 26 -1.45 0.20 17.71
CA ASP A 26 -1.05 1.44 18.36
C ASP A 26 -1.91 2.60 17.84
N ARG A 27 -2.56 3.32 18.77
CA ARG A 27 -3.37 4.50 18.44
C ARG A 27 -2.58 5.64 17.78
N TYR A 28 -1.27 5.70 18.01
CA TYR A 28 -0.39 6.74 17.47
C TYR A 28 0.35 6.29 16.21
N GLU A 29 0.31 5.00 15.88
CA GLU A 29 0.88 4.45 14.64
C GLU A 29 -0.04 3.36 14.08
N PRO A 30 -1.32 3.64 13.77
CA PRO A 30 -2.35 2.62 13.53
C PRO A 30 -2.00 1.70 12.37
N TYR A 31 -1.27 2.22 11.38
CA TYR A 31 -0.78 1.48 10.24
C TYR A 31 0.72 1.70 10.02
N ARG A 32 1.39 0.64 9.55
CA ARG A 32 2.78 0.67 9.13
C ARG A 32 2.91 0.10 7.72
N LEU A 33 3.53 0.85 6.82
CA LEU A 33 3.88 0.33 5.50
C LEU A 33 5.22 -0.40 5.58
N VAL A 34 5.19 -1.70 5.28
CA VAL A 34 6.35 -2.58 5.22
C VAL A 34 6.72 -2.81 3.76
N GLY A 35 7.98 -2.51 3.40
CA GLY A 35 8.55 -2.70 2.07
C GLY A 35 8.89 -4.15 1.75
N ALA A 36 9.46 -4.37 0.57
CA ALA A 36 9.75 -5.72 0.04
C ALA A 36 10.84 -6.44 0.84
N ASP A 37 11.72 -5.65 1.45
CA ASP A 37 12.80 -6.07 2.35
C ASP A 37 12.32 -6.33 3.78
N GLY A 38 11.02 -6.11 4.07
CA GLY A 38 10.48 -6.19 5.41
C GLY A 38 10.74 -4.96 6.28
N ALA A 39 11.39 -3.93 5.75
CA ALA A 39 11.67 -2.69 6.47
C ALA A 39 10.47 -1.74 6.43
N THR A 40 10.40 -0.84 7.41
CA THR A 40 9.39 0.22 7.41
C THR A 40 9.75 1.28 6.38
N VAL A 41 8.76 1.71 5.58
CA VAL A 41 8.93 2.81 4.64
C VAL A 41 8.82 4.13 5.39
N ALA A 42 9.96 4.67 5.85
CA ALA A 42 10.01 5.84 6.73
C ALA A 42 9.28 7.10 6.21
N PRO A 43 9.34 7.47 4.91
CA PRO A 43 8.58 8.61 4.41
C PRO A 43 7.06 8.46 4.60
N VAL A 44 6.55 7.23 4.50
CA VAL A 44 5.12 6.93 4.69
C VAL A 44 4.73 6.99 6.16
N ALA A 45 5.63 6.60 7.07
CA ALA A 45 5.40 6.77 8.50
C ALA A 45 5.24 8.26 8.85
N MET A 46 6.09 9.14 8.33
CA MET A 46 5.95 10.60 8.52
C MET A 46 4.62 11.13 7.99
N PHE A 47 4.26 10.75 6.76
CA PHE A 47 2.98 11.14 6.17
C PHE A 47 1.78 10.69 7.03
N PHE A 48 1.80 9.46 7.58
CA PHE A 48 0.74 9.01 8.47
C PHE A 48 0.67 9.80 9.78
N GLN A 49 1.81 10.21 10.33
CA GLN A 49 1.82 11.10 11.51
C GLN A 49 1.22 12.47 11.19
N GLU A 50 1.57 13.05 10.05
CA GLU A 50 0.98 14.32 9.59
C GLU A 50 -0.54 14.19 9.39
N LEU A 51 -0.99 13.08 8.79
CA LEU A 51 -2.40 12.79 8.61
C LEU A 51 -3.15 12.66 9.94
N LEU A 52 -2.58 11.94 10.92
CA LEU A 52 -3.16 11.82 12.27
C LEU A 52 -3.23 13.17 12.99
N ALA A 53 -2.24 14.03 12.79
CA ALA A 53 -2.20 15.36 13.38
C ALA A 53 -3.22 16.32 12.75
N ALA A 54 -3.65 16.06 11.51
CA ALA A 54 -4.62 16.90 10.80
C ALA A 54 -6.07 16.73 11.32
N GLY A 55 -6.36 15.65 12.06
CA GLY A 55 -7.69 15.36 12.63
C GLY A 55 -8.65 14.72 11.64
#